data_AF-A0A9D1RDY3-F1
#
_entry.id   AF-A0A9D1RDY3-F1
#
_cell.length_a   1.000
_cell.length_b   1.000
_cell.length_c   1.000
_cell.angle_alpha   90.00
_cell.angle_beta   90.00
_cell.angle_gamma   90.00
#
_symmetry.space_group_name_H-M   'P 1'
#
loop_
_entity.id
_entity.type
_entity.pdbx_description
1 polymer ?
#
loop_
_entity_poly.entity_id
_entity_poly.type
_entity_poly.pdbx_seq_one_letter_code
_entity_poly.pdbx_strand_id
1 'polypeptide(L)'
;MTLTIDDELLQKCGGGSSEYWFSYRDYTIKSIYELEDLEKPEGIGQTAYLVSLGIIPFLTVSNEEIMRAFVKKRGSAKLNGILAKVHSEDFIETFWKYFNAYPELKDGLNEFAEKFLVEQLCEWCRENNISYELSADLQKRTA
;
A
#
# COMPACT_ATOMS: atom_id res chain seq x y z
N MET A 1 13.67 18.25 -2.04
CA MET A 1 13.86 16.95 -1.36
C MET A 1 13.00 15.94 -2.07
N THR A 2 13.40 14.67 -2.04
CA THR A 2 12.74 13.60 -2.81
C THR A 2 12.59 12.40 -1.90
N LEU A 3 11.43 11.75 -1.93
CA LEU A 3 11.20 10.48 -1.24
C LEU A 3 11.77 9.34 -2.11
N THR A 4 12.72 8.58 -1.57
CA THR A 4 13.20 7.37 -2.25
C THR A 4 12.24 6.22 -1.95
N ILE A 5 11.62 5.67 -2.98
CA ILE A 5 10.79 4.47 -2.90
C ILE A 5 11.71 3.26 -3.06
N ASP A 6 11.79 2.43 -2.03
CA ASP A 6 12.58 1.21 -1.96
C ASP A 6 11.77 0.04 -1.38
N ASP A 7 12.40 -1.13 -1.23
CA ASP A 7 11.73 -2.32 -0.69
C ASP A 7 11.22 -2.12 0.75
N GLU A 8 11.88 -1.29 1.55
CA GLU A 8 11.43 -0.96 2.91
C GLU A 8 10.11 -0.17 2.86
N LEU A 9 10.02 0.83 1.98
CA LEU A 9 8.79 1.60 1.79
C LEU A 9 7.66 0.74 1.25
N LEU A 10 7.94 -0.19 0.34
CA LEU A 10 6.94 -1.14 -0.17
C LEU A 10 6.44 -2.07 0.94
N GLN A 11 7.31 -2.52 1.84
CA GLN A 11 6.89 -3.32 3.00
C GLN A 11 5.99 -2.52 3.94
N LYS A 12 6.34 -1.25 4.22
CA LYS A 12 5.48 -0.35 5.02
C LYS A 12 4.13 -0.12 4.37
N CYS A 13 4.09 -0.01 3.04
CA CYS A 13 2.87 0.18 2.27
C CYS A 13 1.97 -1.07 2.26
N GLY A 14 2.55 -2.25 2.02
CA GLY A 14 1.82 -3.53 1.94
C GLY A 14 1.54 -4.21 3.29
N GLY A 15 2.03 -3.65 4.40
CA GLY A 15 1.96 -4.24 5.74
C GLY A 15 0.59 -4.17 6.41
N GLY A 16 -0.35 -3.39 5.88
CA GLY A 16 -1.72 -3.34 6.39
C GLY A 16 -1.92 -2.63 7.73
N SER A 17 -0.90 -1.93 8.28
CA SER A 17 -1.06 -1.09 9.47
C SER A 17 -1.06 0.40 9.09
N SER A 18 -2.08 1.14 9.55
CA SER A 18 -2.23 2.59 9.38
C SER A 18 -1.31 3.39 10.32
N GLU A 19 -0.14 2.85 10.62
CA GLU A 19 0.78 3.35 11.64
C GLU A 19 1.82 4.30 11.08
N TYR A 20 1.94 4.41 9.77
CA TYR A 20 2.96 5.20 9.10
C TYR A 20 2.45 6.54 8.61
N TRP A 21 3.32 7.55 8.67
CA TRP A 21 3.03 8.93 8.34
C TRP A 21 4.19 9.54 7.55
N PHE A 22 3.88 10.32 6.51
CA PHE A 22 4.86 11.05 5.72
C PHE A 22 5.03 12.48 6.23
N SER A 23 6.27 12.94 6.35
CA SER A 23 6.61 14.30 6.76
C SER A 23 7.11 15.13 5.58
N TYR A 24 6.41 16.24 5.26
CA TYR A 24 6.85 17.19 4.24
C TYR A 24 8.13 17.95 4.63
N ARG A 25 8.55 17.91 5.90
CA ARG A 25 9.73 18.63 6.40
C ARG A 25 11.03 17.96 5.98
N ASP A 26 11.06 16.64 6.04
CA ASP A 26 12.26 15.83 5.84
C ASP A 26 12.10 14.74 4.79
N TYR A 27 10.90 14.58 4.20
CA TYR A 27 10.58 13.58 3.20
C TYR A 27 10.81 12.14 3.70
N THR A 28 10.57 11.91 5.00
CA THR A 28 10.69 10.60 5.63
C THR A 28 9.33 10.03 6.03
N ILE A 29 9.27 8.70 6.14
CA ILE A 29 8.15 7.97 6.74
C ILE A 29 8.46 7.67 8.19
N LYS A 30 7.56 8.08 9.08
CA LYS A 30 7.64 7.92 10.53
C LYS A 30 6.51 7.02 11.01
N SER A 31 6.79 6.14 11.96
CA SER A 31 5.76 5.43 12.69
C SER A 31 5.03 6.37 13.65
N ILE A 32 3.80 6.01 14.04
CA ILE A 32 3.03 6.78 15.01
C ILE A 32 3.76 6.89 16.35
N TYR A 33 4.51 5.86 16.74
CA TYR A 33 5.31 5.84 17.97
C TYR A 33 6.42 6.90 17.97
N GLU A 34 7.03 7.19 16.83
CA GLU A 34 8.01 8.29 16.71
C GLU A 34 7.36 9.68 16.81
N LEU A 35 6.04 9.75 16.66
CA LEU A 35 5.25 10.98 16.68
C LEU A 35 4.48 11.18 17.99
N GLU A 36 4.41 10.17 18.86
CA GLU A 36 3.71 10.21 20.14
C GLU A 36 4.35 11.20 21.13
N ASP A 37 5.66 11.42 21.03
CA ASP A 37 6.40 12.35 21.90
C ASP A 37 6.18 13.83 21.55
N LEU A 38 5.46 14.13 20.46
CA LEU A 38 5.15 15.52 20.09
C LEU A 38 4.11 16.08 21.06
N GLU A 39 4.49 17.11 21.82
CA GLU A 39 3.58 17.83 22.71
C GLU A 39 2.37 18.36 21.93
N LYS A 40 1.23 17.66 22.07
CA LYS A 40 -0.02 18.00 21.39
C LYS A 40 -0.83 18.98 22.23
N PRO A 41 -1.30 20.10 21.67
CA PRO A 41 -2.23 20.99 22.36
C PRO A 41 -3.50 20.27 22.85
N GLU A 42 -4.05 20.72 23.98
CA GLU A 42 -5.34 20.26 24.47
C GLU A 42 -6.46 20.63 23.47
N GLY A 43 -7.44 19.73 23.31
CA GLY A 43 -8.61 19.98 22.45
C GLY A 43 -8.43 19.71 20.94
N ILE A 44 -7.22 19.39 20.46
CA ILE A 44 -6.98 19.00 19.06
C ILE A 44 -6.80 17.47 18.96
N GLY A 45 -7.45 16.83 17.98
CA GLY A 45 -7.26 15.39 17.70
C GLY A 45 -5.89 15.11 17.06
N GLN A 46 -5.31 13.92 17.33
CA GLN A 46 -3.95 13.57 16.88
C GLN A 46 -3.74 13.80 15.38
N THR A 47 -4.64 13.28 14.53
CA THR A 47 -4.55 13.42 13.07
C THR A 47 -4.57 14.89 12.63
N ALA A 48 -5.46 15.70 13.19
CA ALA A 48 -5.54 17.13 12.86
C ALA A 48 -4.26 17.87 13.28
N TYR A 49 -3.69 17.50 14.43
CA TYR A 49 -2.44 18.05 14.89
C TYR A 49 -1.28 17.69 13.94
N LEU A 50 -1.10 16.42 13.60
CA LEU A 50 -0.04 15.97 12.69
C LEU A 50 -0.14 16.64 11.31
N VAL A 51 -1.35 16.73 10.75
CA VAL A 51 -1.58 17.41 9.47
C VAL A 51 -1.19 18.89 9.56
N SER A 52 -1.49 19.56 10.68
CA SER A 52 -1.08 20.97 10.88
C SER A 52 0.44 21.16 10.96
N LEU A 53 1.20 20.11 11.28
CA LEU A 53 2.66 20.11 11.27
C LEU A 53 3.26 19.79 9.89
N GLY A 54 2.43 19.48 8.89
CA GLY A 54 2.86 18.99 7.59
C GLY A 54 3.21 17.49 7.62
N ILE A 55 2.49 16.71 8.43
CA ILE A 55 2.65 15.26 8.53
C ILE A 55 1.31 14.60 8.14
N ILE A 56 1.30 13.81 7.08
CA ILE A 56 0.08 13.20 6.52
C ILE A 56 0.10 11.67 6.64
N PRO A 57 -1.06 11.00 6.68
CA PRO A 57 -1.10 9.53 6.70
C PRO A 57 -0.39 8.95 5.49
N PHE A 58 0.44 7.94 5.70
CA PHE A 58 1.08 7.19 4.63
C PHE A 58 0.10 6.19 4.00
N LEU A 59 0.26 5.91 2.70
CA LEU A 59 -0.55 4.92 2.00
C LEU A 59 -0.39 3.53 2.62
N THR A 60 -1.52 2.87 2.87
CA THR A 60 -1.58 1.45 3.25
C THR A 60 -2.41 0.72 2.22
N VAL A 61 -1.89 -0.39 1.69
CA VAL A 61 -2.56 -1.27 0.74
C VAL A 61 -2.70 -2.64 1.37
N SER A 62 -3.93 -3.13 1.48
CA SER A 62 -4.22 -4.44 2.07
C SER A 62 -3.93 -5.60 1.10
N ASN A 63 -3.68 -6.78 1.67
CA ASN A 63 -3.57 -8.01 0.89
C ASN A 63 -4.83 -8.29 0.05
N GLU A 64 -6.01 -7.96 0.57
CA GLU A 64 -7.27 -8.10 -0.14
C GLU A 64 -7.30 -7.20 -1.39
N GLU A 65 -6.87 -5.95 -1.30
CA GLU A 65 -6.81 -5.03 -2.44
C GLU A 65 -5.90 -5.56 -3.55
N ILE A 66 -4.70 -6.04 -3.19
CA ILE A 66 -3.75 -6.64 -4.13
C ILE A 66 -4.39 -7.86 -4.82
N MET A 67 -4.97 -8.78 -4.05
CA MET A 67 -5.58 -9.99 -4.58
C MET A 67 -6.79 -9.70 -5.47
N ARG A 68 -7.64 -8.73 -5.10
CA ARG A 68 -8.78 -8.29 -5.92
C ARG A 68 -8.30 -7.67 -7.23
N ALA A 69 -7.26 -6.85 -7.19
CA ALA A 69 -6.66 -6.25 -8.39
C ALA A 69 -6.03 -7.32 -9.30
N PHE A 70 -5.36 -8.33 -8.73
CA PHE A 70 -4.78 -9.44 -9.46
C PHE A 70 -5.85 -10.26 -10.19
N VAL A 71 -6.92 -10.63 -9.47
CA VAL A 71 -8.08 -11.34 -10.02
C VAL A 71 -8.70 -10.54 -11.16
N LYS A 72 -8.88 -9.22 -10.99
CA LYS A 72 -9.44 -8.38 -12.06
C LYS A 72 -8.58 -8.38 -13.33
N LYS A 73 -7.25 -8.47 -13.20
CA LYS A 73 -6.30 -8.49 -14.33
C LYS A 73 -6.19 -9.86 -15.01
N ARG A 74 -6.17 -10.95 -14.23
CA ARG A 74 -5.91 -12.33 -14.73
C ARG A 74 -7.17 -13.19 -14.87
N GLY A 75 -8.18 -12.92 -14.05
CA GLY A 75 -9.33 -13.78 -13.86
C GLY A 75 -10.24 -13.84 -15.08
N SER A 76 -10.81 -15.03 -15.30
CA SER A 76 -11.92 -15.19 -16.24
C SER A 76 -13.16 -14.43 -15.74
N ALA A 77 -14.08 -14.07 -16.64
CA ALA A 77 -15.36 -13.45 -16.25
C ALA A 77 -16.10 -14.26 -15.16
N LYS A 78 -15.96 -15.59 -15.18
CA LYS A 78 -16.52 -16.48 -14.16
C LYS A 78 -15.83 -16.33 -12.80
N LEU A 79 -14.49 -16.34 -12.76
CA LEU A 79 -13.74 -16.17 -11.51
C LEU A 79 -14.00 -14.79 -10.89
N ASN A 80 -13.99 -13.75 -11.73
CA ASN A 80 -14.30 -12.38 -11.33
C ASN A 80 -15.73 -12.30 -10.76
N GLY A 81 -16.71 -12.94 -11.39
CA GLY A 81 -18.08 -12.96 -10.92
C GLY A 81 -18.29 -13.71 -9.60
N ILE A 82 -17.48 -14.73 -9.31
CA ILE A 82 -17.50 -15.45 -8.02
C ILE A 82 -16.87 -14.57 -6.94
N LEU A 83 -15.65 -14.11 -7.16
CA LEU A 83 -14.86 -13.39 -6.14
C LEU A 83 -15.38 -11.96 -5.87
N ALA A 84 -16.10 -11.35 -6.82
CA ALA A 84 -16.77 -10.07 -6.60
C ALA A 84 -17.92 -10.16 -5.58
N LYS A 85 -18.48 -11.35 -5.34
CA LYS A 85 -19.57 -11.57 -4.39
C LYS A 85 -19.10 -12.00 -3.01
N VAL A 86 -17.80 -12.25 -2.84
CA VAL A 86 -17.22 -12.69 -1.56
C VAL A 86 -16.99 -11.46 -0.68
N HIS A 87 -17.58 -11.50 0.50
CA HIS A 87 -17.39 -10.48 1.55
C HIS A 87 -15.92 -10.44 2.00
N SER A 88 -15.45 -9.26 2.41
CA SER A 88 -14.04 -9.04 2.79
C SER A 88 -13.54 -10.00 3.86
N GLU A 89 -14.37 -10.32 4.86
CA GLU A 89 -14.04 -11.26 5.94
C GLU A 89 -13.66 -12.66 5.42
N ASP A 90 -14.29 -13.10 4.32
CA ASP A 90 -14.07 -14.44 3.74
C ASP A 90 -13.17 -14.42 2.50
N PHE A 91 -12.74 -13.23 2.06
CA PHE A 91 -12.14 -13.07 0.74
C PHE A 91 -10.80 -13.76 0.62
N ILE A 92 -9.90 -13.55 1.58
CA ILE A 92 -8.54 -14.11 1.54
C ILE A 92 -8.59 -15.65 1.58
N GLU A 93 -9.44 -16.22 2.44
CA GLU A 93 -9.60 -17.68 2.53
C GLU A 93 -10.15 -18.23 1.21
N THR A 94 -11.20 -17.61 0.66
CA THR A 94 -11.83 -18.04 -0.58
C THR A 94 -10.86 -17.92 -1.75
N PHE A 95 -10.10 -16.83 -1.84
CA PHE A 95 -9.04 -16.65 -2.83
C PHE A 95 -8.07 -17.83 -2.78
N TRP A 96 -7.50 -18.15 -1.63
CA TRP A 96 -6.56 -19.25 -1.52
C TRP A 96 -7.17 -20.60 -1.85
N LYS A 97 -8.44 -20.85 -1.49
CA LYS A 97 -9.13 -22.08 -1.86
C LYS A 97 -9.19 -22.30 -3.37
N TYR A 98 -9.54 -21.26 -4.14
CA TYR A 98 -9.58 -21.35 -5.60
C TYR A 98 -8.18 -21.42 -6.22
N PHE A 99 -7.26 -20.57 -5.78
CA PHE A 99 -5.92 -20.49 -6.37
C PHE A 99 -5.05 -21.70 -6.00
N ASN A 100 -5.29 -22.35 -4.85
CA ASN A 100 -4.64 -23.62 -4.51
C ASN A 100 -5.17 -24.79 -5.34
N ALA A 101 -6.45 -24.77 -5.71
CA ALA A 101 -7.03 -25.79 -6.59
C ALA A 101 -6.53 -25.68 -8.03
N TYR A 102 -6.13 -24.48 -8.46
CA TYR A 102 -5.62 -24.16 -9.79
C TYR A 102 -4.31 -23.37 -9.69
N PRO A 103 -3.17 -24.01 -9.37
CA PRO A 103 -1.89 -23.35 -9.13
C PRO A 103 -1.42 -22.45 -10.27
N GLU A 104 -1.76 -22.78 -11.51
CA GLU A 104 -1.47 -21.98 -12.71
C GLU A 104 -2.04 -20.55 -12.66
N LEU A 105 -3.07 -20.33 -11.83
CA LEU A 105 -3.63 -19.00 -11.60
C LEU A 105 -2.73 -18.13 -10.71
N LYS A 106 -1.82 -18.73 -9.93
CA LYS A 106 -0.88 -18.01 -9.06
C LYS A 106 0.31 -17.42 -9.81
N ASP A 107 0.56 -17.88 -11.03
CA ASP A 107 1.72 -17.47 -11.81
C ASP A 107 1.75 -15.96 -12.01
N GLY A 108 2.80 -15.34 -11.44
CA GLY A 108 3.05 -13.91 -11.46
C GLY A 108 2.29 -13.09 -10.42
N LEU A 109 1.68 -13.71 -9.40
CA LEU A 109 1.05 -12.97 -8.29
C LEU A 109 2.04 -12.08 -7.54
N ASN A 110 3.24 -12.58 -7.24
CA ASN A 110 4.25 -11.82 -6.49
C ASN A 110 4.77 -10.62 -7.31
N GLU A 111 5.10 -10.85 -8.58
CA GLU A 111 5.53 -9.77 -9.49
C GLU A 111 4.42 -8.74 -9.71
N PHE A 112 3.17 -9.19 -9.78
CA PHE A 112 2.02 -8.30 -9.84
C PHE A 112 1.87 -7.47 -8.56
N ALA A 113 1.98 -8.10 -7.40
CA ALA A 113 1.85 -7.42 -6.11
C ALA A 113 2.89 -6.31 -5.95
N GLU A 114 4.15 -6.59 -6.29
CA GLU A 114 5.22 -5.58 -6.25
C GLU A 114 4.92 -4.41 -7.20
N LYS A 115 4.57 -4.69 -8.46
CA LYS A 115 4.23 -3.64 -9.44
C LYS A 115 3.02 -2.82 -9.02
N PHE A 116 2.00 -3.48 -8.48
CA PHE A 116 0.79 -2.83 -7.99
C PHE A 116 1.10 -1.89 -6.82
N LEU A 117 1.90 -2.31 -5.85
CA LEU A 117 2.31 -1.46 -4.73
C LEU A 117 3.14 -0.26 -5.20
N VAL A 118 4.07 -0.45 -6.14
CA VAL A 118 4.85 0.65 -6.73
C VAL A 118 3.92 1.65 -7.43
N GLU A 119 2.97 1.17 -8.23
CA GLU A 119 2.00 2.01 -8.94
C GLU A 119 1.15 2.83 -7.96
N GLN A 120 0.59 2.19 -6.93
CA GLN A 120 -0.23 2.85 -5.90
C GLN A 120 0.58 3.90 -5.12
N LEU A 121 1.81 3.59 -4.74
CA LEU A 121 2.67 4.52 -4.02
C LEU A 121 3.08 5.72 -4.89
N CYS A 122 3.37 5.49 -6.17
CA CYS A 122 3.63 6.56 -7.12
C CYS A 122 2.40 7.46 -7.34
N GLU A 123 1.20 6.87 -7.43
CA GLU A 123 -0.06 7.61 -7.54
C GLU A 123 -0.32 8.45 -6.29
N TRP A 124 -0.22 7.86 -5.11
CA TRP A 124 -0.34 8.56 -3.84
C TRP A 124 0.64 9.74 -3.71
N CYS A 125 1.91 9.57 -4.13
CA CYS A 125 2.86 10.67 -4.14
C CYS A 125 2.43 11.80 -5.08
N ARG A 126 1.90 11.48 -6.28
CA ARG A 126 1.41 12.50 -7.24
C ARG A 126 0.21 13.24 -6.69
N GLU A 127 -0.77 12.54 -6.11
CA GLU A 127 -1.97 13.15 -5.51
C GLU A 127 -1.62 14.12 -4.38
N ASN A 128 -0.56 13.80 -3.62
CA ASN A 128 -0.09 14.60 -2.49
C ASN A 128 1.01 15.60 -2.86
N ASN A 129 1.35 15.77 -4.15
CA ASN A 129 2.42 16.66 -4.61
C ASN A 129 3.79 16.37 -3.97
N ILE A 130 4.09 15.09 -3.70
CA ILE A 130 5.36 14.63 -3.15
C ILE A 130 6.29 14.29 -4.32
N SER A 131 7.47 14.91 -4.34
CA SER A 131 8.55 14.50 -5.25
C SER A 131 9.13 13.17 -4.80
N TYR A 132 9.25 12.20 -5.70
CA TYR A 132 9.77 10.87 -5.40
C TYR A 132 10.69 10.35 -6.51
N GLU A 133 11.49 9.35 -6.16
CA GLU A 133 12.31 8.56 -7.08
C GLU A 133 12.24 7.08 -6.70
N LEU A 134 12.28 6.20 -7.68
CA LEU A 134 12.40 4.76 -7.42
C LEU A 134 13.86 4.41 -7.17
N SER A 135 14.12 3.51 -6.21
CA SER A 135 15.44 2.92 -6.02
C SER A 135 15.91 2.21 -7.31
N ALA A 136 17.23 2.15 -7.52
CA ALA A 136 17.81 1.55 -8.72
C ALA A 136 17.35 0.09 -8.93
N ASP A 137 17.12 -0.65 -7.84
CA ASP A 137 16.69 -2.05 -7.93
C ASP A 137 15.21 -2.19 -8.23
N LEU A 138 14.36 -1.26 -7.77
CA LEU A 138 12.95 -1.22 -8.20
C LEU A 138 12.82 -0.79 -9.66
N GLN A 139 13.61 0.18 -10.11
CA GLN A 139 13.61 0.59 -11.53
C GLN A 139 13.89 -0.59 -12.46
N LYS A 140 14.84 -1.47 -12.11
CA LYS A 140 15.16 -2.66 -12.92
C LYS A 140 14.05 -3.71 -12.94
N ARG A 141 13.32 -3.88 -11.84
CA ARG A 141 12.24 -4.88 -11.71
C ARG A 141 10.91 -4.41 -12.32
N THR A 142 10.72 -3.10 -12.39
CA THR A 142 9.47 -2.47 -12.85
C THR A 142 9.51 -1.96 -14.29
N ALA A 143 10.70 -1.80 -14.87
CA ALA A 143 10.91 -1.56 -16.30
C ALA A 143 10.39 -2.71 -17.18
#